data_AF-A0A820EW51-F1
#
_entry.id   AF-A0A820EW51-F1
#
_cell.length_a   1.000
_cell.length_b   1.000
_cell.length_c   1.000
_cell.angle_alpha   90.00
_cell.angle_beta   90.00
_cell.angle_gamma   90.00
#
_symmetry.space_group_name_H-M   'P 1'
#
loop_
_entity.id
_entity.type
_entity.pdbx_description
1 polymer ?
#
loop_
_entity_poly.entity_id
_entity_poly.type
_entity_poly.pdbx_seq_one_letter_code
_entity_poly.pdbx_strand_id
1 'polypeptide(L)'
;MQTRLVILLFLVTSTIGGQHERRLLKHLFIKQQHDPLERPTKNDSESVSVHLAFSFINLIDFDIKNNVLITKFWMTQTWQDYSMTWKPQLYGNIDAIRIPTTKIWLPDIVLYNSVDENYDNYMKTNAVVAHTGQILYVSPRIFKSTCSFNTSSFQIVRINITTSTNTIDLSSYVINNKWKLIDSYMTLNEVKYECCPQAYLSVVLTIKIRRVLDDFPININGTENEDK
;
A
#
# COMPACT_ATOMS: atom_id res chain seq x y z
N MET A 1 -64.32 -14.81 -14.50
CA MET A 1 -62.93 -15.08 -14.94
C MET A 1 -62.12 -15.45 -13.70
N GLN A 2 -61.66 -16.69 -13.59
CA GLN A 2 -60.84 -17.19 -12.49
C GLN A 2 -59.40 -17.29 -12.98
N THR A 3 -58.50 -16.46 -12.45
CA THR A 3 -57.06 -16.51 -12.75
C THR A 3 -56.40 -17.52 -11.81
N ARG A 4 -55.87 -18.61 -12.37
CA ARG A 4 -55.03 -19.56 -11.62
C ARG A 4 -53.57 -19.09 -11.68
N LEU A 5 -52.98 -18.90 -10.51
CA LEU A 5 -51.56 -18.60 -10.34
C LEU A 5 -50.78 -19.93 -10.36
N VAL A 6 -49.92 -20.12 -11.35
CA VAL A 6 -48.98 -21.25 -11.41
C VAL A 6 -47.64 -20.78 -10.87
N ILE A 7 -47.26 -21.24 -9.68
CA ILE A 7 -45.94 -20.99 -9.09
C ILE A 7 -45.02 -22.11 -9.58
N LEU A 8 -44.13 -21.79 -10.52
CA LEU A 8 -43.00 -22.64 -10.91
C LEU A 8 -41.95 -22.59 -9.79
N LEU A 9 -42.01 -23.57 -8.89
CA LEU A 9 -40.91 -23.90 -7.99
C LEU A 9 -39.77 -24.49 -8.83
N PHE A 10 -38.84 -23.64 -9.26
CA PHE A 10 -37.52 -24.13 -9.66
C PHE A 10 -36.92 -24.81 -8.44
N LEU A 11 -36.67 -26.11 -8.56
CA LEU A 11 -35.82 -26.86 -7.64
C LEU A 11 -34.52 -26.07 -7.52
N VAL A 12 -34.29 -25.49 -6.34
CA VAL A 12 -32.99 -24.96 -5.96
C VAL A 12 -32.07 -26.18 -5.97
N THR A 13 -31.36 -26.38 -7.08
CA THR A 13 -30.22 -27.28 -7.09
C THR A 13 -29.31 -26.74 -6.00
N SER A 14 -29.01 -27.57 -5.01
CA SER A 14 -28.13 -27.24 -3.90
C SER A 14 -26.87 -26.62 -4.49
N THR A 15 -26.71 -25.30 -4.35
CA THR A 15 -25.51 -24.63 -4.83
C THR A 15 -24.39 -25.14 -3.94
N ILE A 16 -23.46 -25.91 -4.52
CA ILE A 16 -22.22 -26.32 -3.85
C ILE A 16 -21.30 -25.08 -3.81
N GLY A 17 -21.75 -24.03 -3.12
CA GLY A 17 -21.00 -22.80 -2.97
C GLY A 17 -19.89 -23.00 -1.93
N GLY A 18 -18.63 -22.83 -2.35
CA GLY A 18 -17.51 -22.65 -1.43
C GLY A 18 -16.94 -23.91 -0.75
N GLN A 19 -17.36 -25.14 -1.09
CA GLN A 19 -16.78 -26.35 -0.47
C GLN A 19 -15.27 -26.47 -0.72
N HIS A 20 -14.81 -26.14 -1.93
CA HIS A 20 -13.40 -26.22 -2.29
C HIS A 20 -12.55 -25.17 -1.58
N GLU A 21 -12.99 -23.91 -1.55
CA GLU A 21 -12.30 -22.83 -0.85
C GLU A 21 -12.28 -23.07 0.67
N ARG A 22 -13.38 -23.51 1.27
CA ARG A 22 -13.43 -23.89 2.69
C ARG A 22 -12.44 -25.01 3.01
N ARG A 23 -12.32 -26.01 2.14
CA ARG A 23 -11.36 -27.11 2.30
C ARG A 23 -9.93 -26.61 2.17
N LEU A 24 -9.65 -25.71 1.24
CA LEU A 24 -8.36 -25.07 1.06
C LEU A 24 -7.97 -24.25 2.29
N LEU A 25 -8.84 -23.37 2.79
CA LEU A 25 -8.57 -22.56 3.98
C LEU A 25 -8.27 -23.45 5.20
N LYS A 26 -9.04 -24.52 5.41
CA LYS A 26 -8.73 -25.49 6.48
C LYS A 26 -7.37 -26.17 6.28
N HIS A 27 -6.97 -26.47 5.05
CA HIS A 27 -5.67 -27.04 4.76
C HIS A 27 -4.54 -26.07 5.11
N LEU A 28 -4.62 -24.82 4.64
CA LEU A 28 -3.60 -23.79 4.87
C LEU A 28 -3.43 -23.47 6.37
N PHE A 29 -4.54 -23.19 7.08
CA PHE A 29 -4.45 -22.69 8.45
C PHE A 29 -4.40 -23.76 9.53
N ILE A 30 -4.98 -24.95 9.29
CA ILE A 30 -5.06 -25.99 10.33
C ILE A 30 -4.06 -27.11 10.05
N LYS A 31 -3.99 -27.59 8.81
CA LYS A 31 -3.12 -28.74 8.49
C LYS A 31 -1.66 -28.33 8.29
N GLN A 32 -1.41 -27.20 7.64
CA GLN A 32 -0.05 -26.67 7.47
C GLN A 32 0.42 -25.83 8.66
N GLN A 33 -0.43 -25.60 9.67
CA GLN A 33 -0.11 -24.90 10.92
C GLN A 33 0.51 -23.51 10.71
N HIS A 34 0.02 -22.75 9.74
CA HIS A 34 0.51 -21.40 9.51
C HIS A 34 0.32 -20.51 10.75
N ASP A 35 1.42 -19.93 11.23
CA ASP A 35 1.43 -18.90 12.26
C ASP A 35 1.75 -17.53 11.64
N PRO A 36 0.84 -16.53 11.75
CA PRO A 36 1.10 -15.17 11.25
C PRO A 36 2.31 -14.48 11.88
N LEU A 37 2.79 -14.95 13.04
CA LEU A 37 3.97 -14.41 13.72
C LEU A 37 5.27 -15.00 13.17
N GLU A 38 5.20 -16.13 12.46
CA GLU A 38 6.35 -16.76 11.86
C GLU A 38 6.70 -16.08 10.53
N ARG A 39 7.96 -15.69 10.39
CA ARG A 39 8.47 -15.13 9.14
C ARG A 39 8.50 -16.24 8.08
N PRO A 40 7.98 -15.99 6.85
CA PRO A 40 7.73 -17.06 5.89
C PRO A 40 9.00 -17.46 5.09
N THR A 41 9.99 -18.00 5.79
CA THR A 41 11.25 -18.52 5.22
C THR A 41 11.43 -19.99 5.55
N LYS A 42 11.83 -20.82 4.58
CA LYS A 42 12.12 -22.24 4.84
C LYS A 42 13.38 -22.45 5.68
N ASN A 43 14.31 -21.51 5.59
CA ASN A 43 15.58 -21.51 6.30
C ASN A 43 15.69 -20.19 7.06
N ASP A 44 15.91 -20.26 8.37
CA ASP A 44 16.01 -19.09 9.24
C ASP A 44 17.13 -18.14 8.84
N SER A 45 18.15 -18.65 8.14
CA SER A 45 19.28 -17.85 7.67
C SER A 45 18.95 -16.96 6.45
N GLU A 46 17.87 -17.26 5.73
CA GLU A 46 17.47 -16.51 4.53
C GLU A 46 16.61 -15.29 4.89
N SER A 47 16.64 -14.23 4.09
CA SER A 47 15.79 -13.05 4.27
C SER A 47 14.48 -13.16 3.48
N VAL A 48 13.41 -12.51 3.94
CA VAL A 48 12.21 -12.30 3.11
C VAL A 48 12.45 -11.11 2.20
N SER A 49 12.29 -11.33 0.90
CA SER A 49 12.30 -10.25 -0.10
C SER A 49 10.89 -9.65 -0.21
N VAL A 50 10.78 -8.35 0.04
CA VAL A 50 9.52 -7.61 -0.07
C VAL A 50 9.67 -6.59 -1.18
N HIS A 51 8.81 -6.68 -2.18
CA HIS A 51 8.72 -5.70 -3.25
C HIS A 51 7.74 -4.61 -2.85
N LEU A 52 8.21 -3.36 -2.92
CA LEU A 52 7.39 -2.18 -2.64
C LEU A 52 7.17 -1.38 -3.92
N ALA A 53 5.92 -0.96 -4.10
CA ALA A 53 5.54 -0.03 -5.14
C ALA A 53 4.52 0.97 -4.58
N PHE A 54 4.55 2.19 -5.11
CA PHE A 54 3.69 3.28 -4.68
C PHE A 54 3.00 3.89 -5.89
N SER A 55 1.68 4.01 -5.81
CA SER A 55 0.88 4.81 -6.76
C SER A 55 0.41 6.08 -6.06
N PHE A 56 0.80 7.24 -6.56
CA PHE A 56 0.42 8.53 -5.99
C PHE A 56 -1.00 8.89 -6.39
N ILE A 57 -1.88 9.11 -5.41
CA ILE A 57 -3.30 9.38 -5.65
C ILE A 57 -3.60 10.86 -5.57
N ASN A 58 -3.27 11.51 -4.47
CA ASN A 58 -3.45 12.95 -4.37
C ASN A 58 -2.51 13.57 -3.34
N LEU A 59 -2.09 14.80 -3.65
CA LEU A 59 -1.61 15.73 -2.64
C LEU A 59 -2.85 16.32 -1.97
N ILE A 60 -3.04 16.01 -0.69
CA ILE A 60 -4.20 16.44 0.08
C ILE A 60 -3.98 17.88 0.53
N ASP A 61 -2.88 18.13 1.24
CA ASP A 61 -2.54 19.46 1.74
C ASP A 61 -1.05 19.60 2.01
N PHE A 62 -0.57 20.84 2.04
CA PHE A 62 0.74 21.20 2.55
C PHE A 62 0.59 22.35 3.54
N ASP A 63 0.72 22.02 4.82
CA ASP A 63 0.74 23.00 5.89
C ASP A 63 2.12 23.65 5.95
N ILE A 64 2.23 24.80 5.29
CA ILE A 64 3.46 25.60 5.23
C ILE A 64 3.88 26.04 6.63
N LYS A 65 2.94 26.32 7.54
CA LYS A 65 3.25 26.84 8.88
C LYS A 65 3.96 25.78 9.72
N ASN A 66 3.49 24.54 9.64
CA ASN A 66 4.03 23.42 10.41
C ASN A 66 5.00 22.53 9.61
N ASN A 67 5.25 22.86 8.34
CA ASN A 67 6.04 22.06 7.39
C ASN A 67 5.54 20.61 7.24
N VAL A 68 4.22 20.41 7.23
CA VAL A 68 3.60 19.08 7.14
C VAL A 68 2.98 18.87 5.76
N LEU A 69 3.40 17.82 5.07
CA LEU A 69 2.81 17.37 3.81
C LEU A 69 1.88 16.19 4.06
N ILE A 70 0.65 16.31 3.57
CA ILE A 70 -0.37 15.28 3.64
C ILE A 70 -0.61 14.74 2.24
N THR A 71 -0.30 13.46 2.05
CA THR A 71 -0.37 12.78 0.74
C THR A 71 -1.07 11.44 0.86
N LYS A 72 -1.71 11.01 -0.22
CA LYS A 72 -2.36 9.70 -0.29
C LYS A 72 -1.72 8.84 -1.36
N PHE A 73 -1.42 7.61 -1.01
CA PHE A 73 -0.85 6.61 -1.90
C PHE A 73 -1.64 5.30 -1.82
N TRP A 74 -1.64 4.54 -2.91
CA TRP A 74 -1.73 3.09 -2.80
C TRP A 74 -0.32 2.56 -2.56
N MET A 75 -0.14 1.85 -1.45
CA MET A 75 1.09 1.12 -1.15
C MET A 75 0.87 -0.35 -1.48
N THR A 76 1.61 -0.83 -2.48
CA THR A 76 1.60 -2.21 -2.95
C THR A 76 2.81 -2.93 -2.39
N GLN A 77 2.55 -4.06 -1.74
CA GLN A 77 3.55 -4.94 -1.15
C GLN A 77 3.38 -6.32 -1.77
N THR A 78 4.49 -6.88 -2.24
CA THR A 78 4.50 -8.25 -2.75
C THR A 78 5.63 -9.04 -2.10
N TRP A 79 5.31 -10.20 -1.55
CA TRP A 79 6.29 -11.12 -1.00
C TRP A 79 5.90 -12.57 -1.29
N GLN A 80 6.80 -13.49 -0.97
CA GLN A 80 6.60 -14.91 -1.15
C GLN A 80 6.43 -15.57 0.21
N ASP A 81 5.41 -16.42 0.35
CA ASP A 81 5.19 -17.26 1.51
C ASP A 81 5.10 -18.73 1.10
N TYR A 82 6.04 -19.55 1.58
CA TYR A 82 6.09 -20.96 1.22
C TYR A 82 4.96 -21.78 1.85
N SER A 83 4.47 -21.35 3.01
CA SER A 83 3.40 -22.03 3.75
C SER A 83 2.05 -21.82 3.08
N MET A 84 1.90 -20.76 2.29
CA MET A 84 0.67 -20.39 1.58
C MET A 84 0.60 -20.97 0.16
N THR A 85 1.06 -22.20 -0.03
CA THR A 85 1.14 -22.85 -1.35
C THR A 85 0.15 -24.01 -1.49
N TRP A 86 -0.47 -24.15 -2.65
CA TRP A 86 -1.33 -25.29 -2.97
C TRP A 86 -1.35 -25.64 -4.47
N LYS A 87 -1.85 -26.83 -4.77
CA LYS A 87 -2.10 -27.28 -6.15
C LYS A 87 -3.56 -27.00 -6.52
N PRO A 88 -3.86 -26.10 -7.48
CA PRO A 88 -5.23 -25.73 -7.84
C PRO A 88 -6.12 -26.93 -8.17
N GLN A 89 -5.55 -27.95 -8.83
CA GLN A 89 -6.27 -29.16 -9.28
C GLN A 89 -6.92 -29.93 -8.11
N LEU A 90 -6.38 -29.81 -6.89
CA LEU A 90 -6.92 -30.47 -5.70
C LEU A 90 -8.04 -29.66 -5.02
N TYR A 91 -8.23 -28.41 -5.41
CA TYR A 91 -9.14 -27.46 -4.77
C TYR A 91 -10.06 -26.77 -5.78
N GLY A 92 -10.48 -27.49 -6.82
CA GLY A 92 -11.46 -26.96 -7.80
C GLY A 92 -10.88 -25.85 -8.70
N ASN A 93 -9.58 -25.93 -9.00
CA ASN A 93 -8.85 -24.95 -9.83
C ASN A 93 -8.88 -23.52 -9.27
N ILE A 94 -8.86 -23.39 -7.94
CA ILE A 94 -8.70 -22.10 -7.28
C ILE A 94 -7.24 -21.68 -7.42
N ASP A 95 -6.98 -20.59 -8.15
CA ASP A 95 -5.63 -20.05 -8.36
C ASP A 95 -5.27 -18.91 -7.39
N ALA A 96 -6.27 -18.27 -6.79
CA ALA A 96 -6.06 -17.23 -5.79
C ALA A 96 -7.23 -17.14 -4.80
N ILE A 97 -6.93 -16.69 -3.58
CA ILE A 97 -7.90 -16.44 -2.50
C ILE A 97 -7.65 -15.09 -1.85
N ARG A 98 -8.66 -14.54 -1.17
CA ARG A 98 -8.55 -13.29 -0.42
C ARG A 98 -8.55 -13.56 1.07
N ILE A 99 -7.49 -13.14 1.76
CA ILE A 99 -7.29 -13.42 3.18
C ILE A 99 -7.11 -12.11 3.95
N PRO A 100 -7.79 -11.91 5.09
CA PRO A 100 -7.52 -10.79 5.98
C PRO A 100 -6.06 -10.79 6.45
N THR A 101 -5.41 -9.63 6.45
CA THR A 101 -3.99 -9.51 6.83
C THR A 101 -3.68 -9.92 8.27
N THR A 102 -4.68 -9.96 9.16
CA THR A 102 -4.53 -10.46 10.53
C THR A 102 -4.31 -11.98 10.62
N LYS A 103 -4.46 -12.70 9.51
CA LYS A 103 -4.34 -14.17 9.44
C LYS A 103 -3.08 -14.64 8.72
N ILE A 104 -2.25 -13.71 8.25
CA ILE A 104 -1.02 -14.01 7.54
C ILE A 104 0.11 -13.16 8.09
N TRP A 105 1.35 -13.61 7.92
CA TRP A 105 2.50 -12.77 8.19
C TRP A 105 2.45 -11.51 7.31
N LEU A 106 2.68 -10.35 7.92
CA LEU A 106 2.68 -9.06 7.24
C LEU A 106 3.97 -8.33 7.62
N PRO A 107 4.76 -7.82 6.65
CA PRO A 107 5.93 -7.03 6.98
C PRO A 107 5.54 -5.70 7.61
N ASP A 108 6.23 -5.33 8.68
CA ASP A 108 6.05 -4.06 9.36
C ASP A 108 6.75 -2.94 8.59
N ILE A 109 5.97 -2.05 7.98
CA ILE A 109 6.47 -0.89 7.22
C ILE A 109 5.93 0.38 7.87
N VAL A 110 6.85 1.22 8.32
CA VAL A 110 6.55 2.42 9.10
C VAL A 110 7.11 3.67 8.41
N LEU A 111 6.33 4.76 8.44
CA LEU A 111 6.78 6.07 8.01
C LEU A 111 7.56 6.74 9.16
N TYR A 112 8.87 6.87 8.98
CA TYR A 112 9.77 7.41 10.00
C TYR A 112 9.50 8.87 10.37
N ASN A 113 9.34 9.74 9.39
CA ASN A 113 9.09 11.17 9.58
C ASN A 113 7.59 11.50 9.67
N SER A 114 6.80 10.58 10.22
CA SER A 114 5.36 10.78 10.44
C SER A 114 5.12 11.74 11.60
N VAL A 115 4.12 12.61 11.45
CA VAL A 115 3.55 13.45 12.53
C VAL A 115 2.13 13.03 12.90
N ASP A 116 1.65 11.92 12.35
CA ASP A 116 0.37 11.37 12.73
C ASP A 116 0.51 10.57 14.04
N GLU A 117 -0.18 10.99 15.10
CA GLU A 117 -0.25 10.26 16.37
C GLU A 117 -0.97 8.91 16.23
N ASN A 118 -1.76 8.73 15.17
CA ASN A 118 -2.52 7.51 14.89
C ASN A 118 -1.77 6.55 13.95
N TYR A 119 -0.57 6.12 14.34
CA TYR A 119 0.28 5.24 13.53
C TYR A 119 -0.39 3.91 13.10
N ASP A 120 -1.44 3.42 13.78
CA ASP A 120 -2.03 2.10 13.51
C ASP A 120 -3.41 2.12 12.81
N ASN A 121 -4.03 3.29 12.64
CA ASN A 121 -5.41 3.41 12.15
C ASN A 121 -5.54 3.43 10.62
N TYR A 122 -4.80 2.56 9.93
CA TYR A 122 -4.96 2.40 8.48
C TYR A 122 -6.09 1.44 8.14
N MET A 123 -6.79 1.72 7.03
CA MET A 123 -7.80 0.81 6.49
C MET A 123 -7.15 -0.51 6.10
N LYS A 124 -7.44 -1.57 6.85
CA LYS A 124 -6.97 -2.94 6.55
C LYS A 124 -7.82 -3.52 5.42
N THR A 125 -7.18 -3.80 4.30
CA THR A 125 -7.77 -4.55 3.17
C THR A 125 -7.37 -6.02 3.26
N ASN A 126 -8.06 -6.88 2.52
CA ASN A 126 -7.63 -8.27 2.38
C ASN A 126 -6.44 -8.35 1.40
N ALA A 127 -5.48 -9.22 1.71
CA ALA A 127 -4.43 -9.59 0.77
C ALA A 127 -4.94 -10.64 -0.23
N VAL A 128 -4.40 -10.61 -1.44
CA VAL A 128 -4.61 -11.65 -2.44
C VAL A 128 -3.46 -12.63 -2.35
N VAL A 129 -3.76 -13.89 -2.11
CA VAL A 129 -2.79 -14.97 -2.02
C VAL A 129 -2.96 -15.84 -3.26
N ALA A 130 -1.91 -15.98 -4.06
CA ALA A 130 -1.89 -16.87 -5.21
C ALA A 130 -1.47 -18.29 -4.82
N HIS A 131 -1.86 -19.29 -5.61
CA HIS A 131 -1.55 -20.70 -5.35
C HIS A 131 -0.05 -21.01 -5.30
N THR A 132 0.75 -20.16 -5.93
CA THR A 132 2.22 -20.20 -5.92
C THR A 132 2.82 -19.75 -4.59
N GLY A 133 2.02 -19.21 -3.65
CA GLY A 133 2.47 -18.62 -2.40
C GLY A 133 2.87 -17.15 -2.52
N GLN A 134 2.73 -16.54 -3.71
CA GLN A 134 2.92 -15.11 -3.87
C GLN A 134 1.75 -14.37 -3.22
N ILE A 135 2.07 -13.41 -2.36
CA ILE A 135 1.08 -12.57 -1.68
C ILE A 135 1.17 -11.15 -2.22
N LEU A 136 0.03 -10.59 -2.61
CA LEU A 136 -0.14 -9.22 -3.03
C LEU A 136 -1.03 -8.50 -2.01
N TYR A 137 -0.49 -7.46 -1.38
CA TYR A 137 -1.22 -6.61 -0.45
C TYR A 137 -1.19 -5.16 -0.91
N VAL A 138 -2.37 -4.62 -1.21
CA VAL A 138 -2.53 -3.22 -1.63
C VAL A 138 -3.33 -2.49 -0.57
N SER A 139 -2.69 -1.53 0.09
CA SER A 139 -3.30 -0.76 1.18
C SER A 139 -3.33 0.74 0.84
N PRO A 140 -4.45 1.44 1.09
CA PRO A 140 -4.49 2.89 0.96
C PRO A 140 -3.79 3.51 2.17
N ARG A 141 -2.82 4.39 1.94
CA ARG A 141 -2.06 5.07 2.99
C ARG A 141 -2.22 6.57 2.84
N ILE A 142 -2.54 7.24 3.95
CA ILE A 142 -2.43 8.69 4.09
C ILE A 142 -1.16 8.92 4.89
N PHE A 143 -0.18 9.55 4.27
CA PHE A 143 1.08 9.93 4.90
C PHE A 143 1.01 11.40 5.30
N LYS A 144 1.13 11.68 6.60
CA LYS A 144 1.36 13.01 7.16
C LYS A 144 2.81 13.10 7.59
N SER A 145 3.64 13.71 6.76
CA SER A 145 5.09 13.73 6.95
C SER A 145 5.64 15.14 7.08
N THR A 146 6.71 15.30 7.86
CA THR A 146 7.46 16.58 7.90
C THR A 146 8.37 16.72 6.68
N CYS A 147 8.31 17.87 6.02
CA CYS A 147 9.10 18.17 4.81
C CYS A 147 10.50 18.75 5.06
N SER A 148 10.84 19.05 6.32
CA SER A 148 12.20 19.41 6.71
C SER A 148 12.66 18.46 7.81
N PHE A 149 13.38 17.40 7.46
CA PHE A 149 14.00 16.56 8.48
C PHE A 149 15.43 16.20 8.09
N ASN A 150 16.37 16.80 8.82
CA ASN A 150 17.72 16.32 8.98
C ASN A 150 17.73 15.71 10.40
N THR A 151 17.60 14.39 10.52
CA THR A 151 18.14 13.57 11.63
C THR A 151 17.75 12.11 11.46
N SER A 152 18.76 11.29 11.71
CA SER A 152 18.83 9.83 11.82
C SER A 152 17.99 9.33 12.99
N SER A 153 17.22 8.25 12.82
CA SER A 153 17.00 7.16 13.82
C SER A 153 15.79 6.26 13.51
N PHE A 154 15.84 5.06 14.10
CA PHE A 154 14.82 4.02 14.34
C PHE A 154 14.86 2.75 13.45
N GLN A 155 14.41 1.63 14.03
CA GLN A 155 14.75 0.23 13.71
C GLN A 155 13.57 -0.55 13.09
N ILE A 156 13.81 -1.42 12.08
CA ILE A 156 13.05 -2.67 11.81
C ILE A 156 13.97 -3.74 11.16
N VAL A 157 13.73 -5.01 11.49
CA VAL A 157 14.43 -6.26 11.11
C VAL A 157 14.76 -6.42 9.61
N ARG A 158 15.81 -7.20 9.32
CA ARG A 158 16.37 -7.55 7.98
C ARG A 158 15.28 -7.95 6.94
N ILE A 159 14.79 -6.98 6.19
CA ILE A 159 13.95 -7.16 4.99
C ILE A 159 14.78 -6.73 3.78
N ASN A 160 14.87 -7.57 2.74
CA ASN A 160 15.43 -7.14 1.47
C ASN A 160 14.33 -6.44 0.67
N ILE A 161 14.37 -5.11 0.65
CA ILE A 161 13.44 -4.31 -0.15
C ILE A 161 13.98 -4.21 -1.56
N THR A 162 13.18 -4.63 -2.55
CA THR A 162 13.54 -4.52 -3.97
C THR A 162 12.43 -3.81 -4.73
N THR A 163 12.76 -2.66 -5.30
CA THR A 163 11.84 -1.88 -6.13
C THR A 163 12.15 -2.18 -7.59
N SER A 164 11.17 -2.62 -8.38
CA SER A 164 11.38 -2.89 -9.81
C SER A 164 11.67 -1.62 -10.63
N THR A 165 11.23 -0.46 -10.13
CA THR A 165 11.43 0.84 -10.74
C THR A 165 11.67 1.92 -9.68
N ASN A 166 12.47 2.94 -10.01
CA ASN A 166 12.66 4.13 -9.16
C ASN A 166 11.51 5.15 -9.31
N THR A 167 10.49 4.81 -10.09
CA THR A 167 9.38 5.69 -10.45
C THR A 167 8.15 5.40 -9.60
N ILE A 168 7.51 6.47 -9.15
CA ILE A 168 6.19 6.41 -8.52
C ILE A 168 5.14 6.38 -9.63
N ASP A 169 4.15 5.49 -9.52
CA ASP A 169 3.06 5.40 -10.49
C ASP A 169 2.11 6.60 -10.32
N LEU A 170 1.90 7.35 -11.40
CA LEU A 170 1.04 8.54 -11.44
C LEU A 170 -0.26 8.32 -12.24
N SER A 171 -0.53 7.09 -12.71
CA SER A 171 -1.71 6.77 -13.53
C SER A 171 -3.04 7.16 -12.88
N SER A 172 -3.08 7.14 -11.55
CA SER A 172 -4.25 7.46 -10.73
C SER A 172 -4.14 8.81 -10.01
N TYR A 173 -3.15 9.65 -10.37
CA TYR A 173 -2.90 10.93 -9.70
C TYR A 173 -3.95 11.97 -10.08
N VAL A 174 -4.58 12.56 -9.06
CA VAL A 174 -5.52 13.67 -9.20
C VAL A 174 -4.77 14.99 -9.04
N ILE A 175 -4.87 15.85 -10.06
CA ILE A 175 -4.23 17.18 -10.07
C ILE A 175 -4.79 18.04 -8.93
N ASN A 176 -3.89 18.75 -8.25
CA ASN A 176 -4.23 19.69 -7.17
C ASN A 176 -4.21 21.13 -7.71
N ASN A 177 -5.23 21.93 -7.38
CA ASN A 177 -5.37 23.31 -7.89
C ASN A 177 -4.42 24.31 -7.21
N LYS A 178 -3.92 24.01 -6.00
CA LYS A 178 -3.01 24.86 -5.24
C LYS A 178 -1.55 24.50 -5.44
N TRP A 179 -1.27 23.23 -5.75
CA TRP A 179 0.07 22.68 -5.83
C TRP A 179 0.28 21.89 -7.12
N LYS A 180 1.21 22.34 -7.94
CA LYS A 180 1.67 21.63 -9.14
C LYS A 180 2.74 20.61 -8.75
N LEU A 181 2.51 19.33 -9.06
CA LEU A 181 3.54 18.29 -8.98
C LEU A 181 4.59 18.55 -10.07
N ILE A 182 5.84 18.75 -9.68
CA ILE A 182 6.97 18.91 -10.61
C ILE A 182 7.58 17.55 -10.93
N ASP A 183 7.81 16.74 -9.89
CA ASP A 183 8.57 15.50 -9.98
C ASP A 183 8.22 14.59 -8.80
N SER A 184 8.32 13.28 -9.01
CA SER A 184 8.09 12.28 -7.97
C SER A 184 8.87 11.01 -8.27
N TYR A 185 9.72 10.60 -7.35
CA TYR A 185 10.54 9.39 -7.50
C TYR A 185 10.84 8.75 -6.15
N MET A 186 11.38 7.55 -6.21
CA MET A 186 11.67 6.71 -5.07
C MET A 186 13.14 6.27 -5.11
N THR A 187 13.81 6.29 -3.95
CA THR A 187 15.18 5.77 -3.80
C THR A 187 15.27 4.78 -2.65
N LEU A 188 16.06 3.73 -2.83
CA LEU A 188 16.40 2.79 -1.77
C LEU A 188 17.68 3.27 -1.07
N ASN A 189 17.61 3.42 0.24
CA ASN A 189 18.73 3.84 1.07
C ASN A 189 19.07 2.73 2.06
N GLU A 190 20.35 2.38 2.16
CA GLU A 190 20.89 1.51 3.19
C GLU A 190 21.58 2.36 4.26
N VAL A 191 21.10 2.29 5.49
CA VAL A 191 21.59 3.11 6.60
C VAL A 191 22.05 2.20 7.73
N LYS A 192 23.29 2.37 8.18
CA LYS A 192 23.81 1.71 9.37
C LYS A 192 23.72 2.67 10.56
N TYR A 193 23.04 2.26 11.62
CA TYR A 193 22.84 3.08 12.81
C TYR A 193 23.80 2.68 13.92
N GLU A 194 24.20 3.65 14.76
CA GLU A 194 25.13 3.41 15.88
C GLU A 194 24.62 2.38 16.90
N CYS A 195 23.30 2.30 17.07
CA CYS A 195 22.68 1.37 18.02
C CYS A 195 22.73 -0.10 17.59
N CYS A 196 22.98 -0.38 16.30
CA CYS A 196 22.78 -1.71 15.75
C CYS A 196 23.91 -2.12 14.79
N PRO A 197 24.40 -3.38 14.89
CA PRO A 197 25.53 -3.82 14.06
C PRO A 197 25.14 -4.05 12.60
N GLN A 198 23.85 -4.22 12.29
CA GLN A 198 23.31 -4.43 10.94
C GLN A 198 22.94 -3.10 10.26
N ALA A 199 23.02 -3.07 8.93
CA ALA A 199 22.45 -1.99 8.13
C ALA A 199 20.96 -2.25 7.86
N TYR A 200 20.22 -1.16 7.68
CA TYR A 200 18.78 -1.12 7.55
C TYR A 200 18.39 -0.53 6.21
N LEU A 201 17.44 -1.15 5.52
CA LEU A 201 16.92 -0.67 4.26
C LEU A 201 15.72 0.25 4.51
N SER A 202 15.71 1.40 3.85
CA SER A 202 14.63 2.38 3.86
C SER A 202 14.32 2.84 2.45
N VAL A 203 13.04 3.09 2.19
CA VAL A 203 12.58 3.63 0.91
C VAL A 203 12.22 5.09 1.10
N VAL A 204 12.88 5.97 0.36
CA VAL A 204 12.64 7.41 0.42
C VAL A 204 11.81 7.84 -0.78
N LEU A 205 10.60 8.33 -0.51
CA LEU A 205 9.72 8.95 -1.49
C LEU A 205 10.04 10.44 -1.58
N THR A 206 10.48 10.90 -2.74
CA THR A 206 10.71 12.32 -3.01
C THR A 206 9.56 12.88 -3.85
N ILE A 207 8.91 13.93 -3.35
CA ILE A 207 7.80 14.62 -4.03
C ILE A 207 8.20 16.09 -4.15
N LYS A 208 8.41 16.58 -5.38
CA LYS A 208 8.72 18.00 -5.64
C LYS A 208 7.47 18.70 -6.12
N ILE A 209 7.07 19.76 -5.41
CA ILE A 209 5.85 20.52 -5.71
C ILE A 209 6.16 22.00 -5.86
N ARG A 210 5.32 22.70 -6.61
CA ARG A 210 5.36 24.16 -6.78
C ARG A 210 3.99 24.73 -6.44
N ARG A 211 3.96 25.81 -5.67
CA ARG A 211 2.72 26.55 -5.42
C ARG A 211 2.22 27.15 -6.73
N VAL A 212 0.95 26.91 -7.05
CA VAL A 212 0.24 27.67 -8.08
C VAL A 212 -0.07 29.02 -7.44
N LEU A 213 0.55 30.07 -7.95
CA LEU A 213 0.15 31.44 -7.61
C LEU A 213 -1.04 31.76 -8.51
N ASP A 214 -2.11 32.31 -7.95
CA ASP A 214 -3.18 32.86 -8.76
C ASP A 214 -2.54 33.89 -9.71
N ASP A 215 -2.71 33.70 -11.02
CA ASP A 215 -2.36 34.72 -12.00
C ASP A 215 -3.27 35.92 -11.72
N PHE A 216 -2.81 36.85 -10.88
CA PHE A 216 -3.37 38.19 -10.85
C PHE A 216 -2.99 38.84 -12.19
N PRO A 217 -3.93 39.14 -13.09
CA PRO A 217 -3.60 40.02 -14.20
C PRO A 217 -3.24 41.36 -13.57
N ILE A 218 -1.96 41.73 -13.67
CA ILE A 218 -1.53 43.11 -13.45
C ILE A 218 -2.25 43.90 -14.54
N ASN A 219 -3.32 44.59 -14.17
CA ASN A 219 -3.93 45.58 -15.04
C ASN A 219 -2.94 46.76 -15.12
N ILE A 220 -2.04 46.68 -16.09
CA ILE A 220 -1.21 47.82 -16.50
C ILE A 220 -2.13 48.76 -17.26
N ASN A 221 -3.01 49.46 -16.54
CA ASN A 221 -3.75 50.62 -16.99
C ASN A 221 -4.06 51.45 -15.74
N GLY A 222 -2.98 51.87 -15.06
CA GLY A 222 -3.01 53.02 -14.17
C GLY A 222 -2.70 54.24 -15.01
N THR A 223 -3.74 54.99 -15.33
CA THR A 223 -3.68 56.33 -15.92
C THR A 223 -2.77 57.24 -15.11
N GLU A 224 -1.65 57.67 -15.69
CA GLU A 224 -0.98 58.91 -15.31
C GLU A 224 -1.89 60.08 -15.72
N ASN A 225 -2.50 60.74 -14.73
CA ASN A 225 -2.99 62.10 -14.88
C ASN A 225 -1.80 63.04 -14.62
N GLU A 226 -1.12 63.48 -15.67
CA GLU A 226 -0.39 64.74 -15.68
C GLU A 226 -1.26 65.79 -16.37
N ASP A 227 -1.78 66.74 -15.60
CA ASP A 227 -2.16 68.06 -16.09
C ASP A 227 -1.95 69.07 -14.96
N LYS A 228 -0.88 69.86 -15.08
CA LYS A 228 -0.69 71.14 -14.39
C LYS A 228 0.00 72.10 -15.34
#